data_AF-A0A4Y7T0J2-F1
#
_entry.id   AF-A0A4Y7T0J2-F1
#
_cell.length_a   1.000
_cell.length_b   1.000
_cell.length_c   1.000
_cell.angle_alpha   90.00
_cell.angle_beta   90.00
_cell.angle_gamma   90.00
#
_symmetry.space_group_name_H-M   'P 1'
#
loop_
_entity.id
_entity.type
_entity.pdbx_description
1 polymer ?
#
loop_
_entity_poly.entity_id
_entity_poly.type
_entity_poly.pdbx_seq_one_letter_code
_entity_poly.pdbx_strand_id
1 'polypeptide(L)'
;LFPNWERSIFCAAACNAGKQVGTCFHRDCRNLAFGFCVVHAVGKYNCRRGGHIVLKEPKLIIQFPSGSHVLLPSATITHGNIPVQDSETRASFTQYTAGAMFRYVDNDFGTEKQLKRKSKAKYRQMVEEKATRWE
;
A
#
# COMPACT_ATOMS: atom_id res chain seq x y z
N LEU A 1 3.72 7.72 -15.46
CA LEU A 1 3.75 7.64 -13.98
C LEU A 1 5.19 7.85 -13.57
N PHE A 2 5.46 8.73 -12.61
CA PHE A 2 6.83 9.05 -12.20
C PHE A 2 7.04 8.59 -10.74
N PRO A 3 8.11 7.86 -10.45
CA PRO A 3 8.46 7.50 -9.09
C PRO A 3 8.81 8.72 -8.23
N ASN A 4 8.71 8.55 -6.91
CA ASN A 4 9.13 9.56 -5.93
C ASN A 4 10.66 9.76 -5.86
N TRP A 5 11.46 8.77 -6.26
CA TRP A 5 12.92 8.83 -6.35
C TRP A 5 13.44 8.05 -7.55
N GLU A 6 14.64 8.40 -8.05
CA GLU A 6 15.26 7.78 -9.24
C GLU A 6 15.35 6.24 -9.16
N ARG A 7 15.54 5.68 -7.97
CA ARG A 7 15.68 4.23 -7.73
C ARG A 7 14.47 3.61 -7.04
N SER A 8 13.32 4.25 -7.12
CA SER A 8 12.05 3.73 -6.61
C SER A 8 11.14 3.33 -7.77
N ILE A 9 10.30 2.32 -7.56
CA ILE A 9 9.19 1.98 -8.47
C ILE A 9 7.84 2.54 -7.98
N PHE A 10 7.83 3.16 -6.79
CA PHE A 10 6.63 3.67 -6.14
C PHE A 10 6.47 5.16 -6.42
N CYS A 11 5.24 5.60 -6.66
CA CYS A 11 4.94 7.01 -6.90
C CYS A 11 4.76 7.82 -5.60
N ALA A 12 4.65 7.14 -4.45
CA ALA A 12 4.43 7.78 -3.16
C ALA A 12 5.15 7.04 -2.03
N ALA A 13 5.39 7.77 -0.94
CA ALA A 13 5.91 7.23 0.30
C ALA A 13 5.32 7.97 1.51
N ALA A 14 5.34 7.33 2.68
CA ALA A 14 4.96 7.95 3.95
C ALA A 14 5.89 7.52 5.08
N CYS A 15 6.21 8.46 5.97
CA CYS A 15 6.88 8.17 7.24
C CYS A 15 5.82 8.11 8.33
N ASN A 16 5.59 6.93 8.90
CA ASN A 16 4.81 6.80 10.11
C ASN A 16 5.76 7.05 11.29
N ALA A 17 5.88 8.31 11.68
CA ALA A 17 6.77 8.78 12.72
C ALA A 17 6.08 8.81 14.11
N GLY A 18 6.83 8.48 15.15
CA GLY A 18 6.36 8.43 16.53
C GLY A 18 7.21 7.48 17.37
N LYS A 19 7.07 7.55 18.70
CA LYS A 19 7.87 6.68 19.60
C LYS A 19 7.49 5.21 19.41
N GLN A 20 6.20 4.89 19.36
CA GLN A 20 5.66 3.52 19.33
C GLN A 20 4.49 3.43 18.34
N VAL A 21 4.82 3.56 17.05
CA VAL A 21 3.81 3.59 16.00
C VAL A 21 3.17 2.21 15.85
N GLY A 22 1.89 2.16 16.24
CA GLY A 22 0.98 1.04 16.06
C GLY A 22 -0.06 1.33 14.98
N THR A 23 -0.55 0.29 14.30
CA THR A 23 -1.70 0.42 13.40
C THR A 23 -2.72 -0.67 13.71
N CYS A 24 -3.98 -0.27 13.90
CA CYS A 24 -5.12 -1.20 13.92
C CYS A 24 -5.23 -1.94 12.58
N PHE A 25 -6.01 -3.01 12.55
CA PHE A 25 -6.30 -3.70 11.29
C PHE A 25 -6.96 -2.78 10.28
N HIS A 26 -6.36 -2.67 9.10
CA HIS A 26 -6.87 -1.87 7.99
C HIS A 26 -6.45 -2.48 6.65
N ARG A 27 -6.98 -1.90 5.57
CA ARG A 27 -6.51 -2.08 4.19
C ARG A 27 -6.23 -0.71 3.61
N ASP A 28 -5.16 -0.59 2.84
CA ASP A 28 -4.89 0.62 2.07
C ASP A 28 -5.72 0.59 0.79
N CYS A 29 -7.04 0.70 0.91
CA CYS A 29 -7.99 0.49 -0.18
C CYS A 29 -7.82 1.45 -1.38
N ARG A 30 -6.99 2.50 -1.23
CA ARG A 30 -6.65 3.45 -2.30
C ARG A 30 -5.42 3.04 -3.11
N ASN A 31 -4.63 2.09 -2.63
CA ASN A 31 -3.45 1.57 -3.33
C ASN A 31 -3.87 0.68 -4.51
N LEU A 32 -2.92 0.40 -5.40
CA LEU A 32 -3.16 -0.50 -6.53
C LEU A 32 -3.54 -1.89 -6.02
N ALA A 33 -4.73 -2.39 -6.38
CA ALA A 33 -5.30 -3.62 -5.82
C ALA A 33 -4.44 -4.87 -6.08
N PHE A 34 -3.85 -4.98 -7.27
CA PHE A 34 -2.93 -6.05 -7.66
C PHE A 34 -1.45 -5.67 -7.46
N GLY A 35 -1.18 -4.49 -6.90
CA GLY A 35 0.16 -4.02 -6.63
C GLY A 35 0.64 -4.42 -5.23
N PHE A 36 1.94 -4.37 -5.04
CA PHE A 36 2.56 -4.46 -3.72
C PHE A 36 2.80 -3.07 -3.15
N CYS A 37 2.87 -3.00 -1.84
CA CYS A 37 3.42 -1.87 -1.09
C CYS A 37 4.58 -2.39 -0.24
N VAL A 38 5.55 -1.52 0.03
CA VAL A 38 6.67 -1.86 0.91
C VAL A 38 6.49 -1.16 2.24
N VAL A 39 6.68 -1.90 3.33
CA VAL A 39 6.83 -1.35 4.67
C VAL A 39 8.25 -1.63 5.14
N HIS A 40 8.95 -0.62 5.61
CA HIS A 40 10.27 -0.68 6.24
C HIS A 40 10.09 -0.46 7.74
N ALA A 41 10.53 -1.40 8.56
CA ALA A 41 10.52 -1.25 10.01
C ALA A 41 11.80 -0.54 10.48
N VAL A 42 11.65 0.42 11.39
CA VAL A 42 12.78 1.11 12.03
C VAL A 42 12.52 1.31 13.52
N GLY A 43 13.58 1.50 14.31
CA GLY A 43 13.50 1.70 15.75
C GLY A 43 14.32 0.68 16.55
N LYS A 44 14.19 0.71 17.88
CA LYS A 44 14.89 -0.19 18.81
C LYS A 44 13.85 -0.96 19.63
N TYR A 45 13.61 -2.20 19.23
CA TYR A 45 12.63 -3.10 19.87
C TYR A 45 13.03 -4.56 19.70
N ASN A 46 12.54 -5.43 20.57
CA ASN A 46 12.69 -6.87 20.47
C ASN A 46 11.57 -7.45 19.59
N CYS A 47 11.90 -7.76 18.33
CA CYS A 47 10.98 -8.34 17.36
C CYS A 47 10.47 -9.75 17.68
N ARG A 48 10.91 -10.38 18.79
CA ARG A 48 10.34 -11.62 19.32
C ARG A 48 9.21 -11.36 20.33
N ARG A 49 9.08 -10.12 20.84
CA ARG A 49 8.14 -9.74 21.90
C ARG A 49 7.07 -8.74 21.44
N GLY A 50 7.24 -8.11 20.29
CA GLY A 50 6.32 -7.09 19.77
C GLY A 50 6.75 -6.59 18.39
N GLY A 51 6.00 -5.62 17.85
CA GLY A 51 6.30 -5.01 16.55
C GLY A 51 6.04 -5.90 15.33
N HIS A 52 5.48 -7.10 15.54
CA HIS A 52 5.11 -8.05 14.49
C HIS A 52 4.12 -7.44 13.51
N ILE A 53 4.23 -7.82 12.23
CA ILE A 53 3.16 -7.56 11.25
C ILE A 53 2.14 -8.70 11.33
N VAL A 54 0.86 -8.35 11.29
CA VAL A 54 -0.24 -9.33 11.33
C VAL A 54 -1.01 -9.23 10.03
N LEU A 55 -1.18 -10.36 9.35
CA LEU A 55 -1.92 -10.50 8.09
C LEU A 55 -3.14 -11.38 8.34
N LYS A 56 -4.34 -10.81 8.22
CA LYS A 56 -5.58 -11.47 8.67
C LYS A 56 -6.00 -12.63 7.76
N GLU A 57 -6.10 -12.39 6.46
CA GLU A 57 -6.57 -13.39 5.49
C GLU A 57 -5.60 -14.58 5.37
N PRO A 58 -4.27 -14.38 5.36
CA PRO A 58 -3.31 -15.49 5.44
C PRO A 58 -3.24 -16.18 6.81
N LYS A 59 -3.83 -15.59 7.86
CA LYS A 59 -3.71 -16.04 9.26
C LYS A 59 -2.26 -16.11 9.75
N LEU A 60 -1.46 -15.09 9.40
CA LEU A 60 -0.03 -15.04 9.73
C LEU A 60 0.28 -13.92 10.73
N ILE A 61 1.14 -14.23 11.70
CA ILE A 61 1.82 -13.27 12.57
C ILE A 61 3.31 -13.44 12.29
N ILE A 62 3.95 -12.39 11.78
CA ILE A 62 5.32 -12.47 11.27
C ILE A 62 6.19 -11.56 12.13
N GLN A 63 7.27 -12.11 12.68
CA GLN A 63 8.30 -11.31 13.34
C GLN A 63 8.86 -10.32 12.33
N PHE A 64 8.84 -9.04 12.67
CA PHE A 64 9.24 -7.98 11.76
C PHE A 64 10.35 -7.16 12.41
N PRO A 65 11.63 -7.54 12.21
CA PRO A 65 12.77 -6.88 12.82
C PRO A 65 12.97 -5.44 12.33
N SER A 66 13.58 -4.61 13.18
CA SER A 66 14.07 -3.29 12.75
C SER A 66 15.13 -3.43 11.65
N GLY A 67 15.07 -2.58 10.63
CA GLY A 67 15.90 -2.65 9.43
C GLY A 67 15.40 -3.62 8.36
N SER A 68 14.33 -4.39 8.63
CA SER A 68 13.72 -5.27 7.62
C SER A 68 12.62 -4.57 6.83
N HIS A 69 12.27 -5.16 5.70
CA HIS A 69 11.15 -4.71 4.87
C HIS A 69 10.27 -5.88 4.43
N VAL A 70 9.00 -5.59 4.20
CA VAL A 70 8.02 -6.56 3.68
C VAL A 70 7.28 -5.95 2.50
N LEU A 71 7.10 -6.76 1.46
CA LEU A 71 6.22 -6.48 0.33
C LEU A 71 4.88 -7.17 0.61
N LEU A 72 3.79 -6.40 0.64
CA LEU A 72 2.44 -6.96 0.75
C LEU A 72 1.44 -6.28 -0.18
N PRO A 73 0.40 -6.99 -0.65
CA PRO A 73 -0.72 -6.40 -1.37
C PRO A 73 -1.66 -5.68 -0.38
N SER A 74 -1.23 -4.51 0.07
CA SER A 74 -1.84 -3.80 1.20
C SER A 74 -3.28 -3.32 0.95
N ALA A 75 -3.70 -3.26 -0.31
CA ALA A 75 -5.06 -2.95 -0.71
C ALA A 75 -6.04 -4.12 -0.51
N THR A 76 -5.57 -5.37 -0.55
CA THR A 76 -6.42 -6.57 -0.53
C THR A 76 -6.28 -7.41 0.74
N ILE A 77 -5.13 -7.33 1.41
CA ILE A 77 -4.89 -8.00 2.70
C ILE A 77 -5.10 -7.03 3.85
N THR A 78 -5.98 -7.41 4.77
CA THR A 78 -6.15 -6.72 6.05
C THR A 78 -4.91 -6.95 6.89
N HIS A 79 -4.27 -5.85 7.29
CA HIS A 79 -3.02 -5.90 8.02
C HIS A 79 -2.95 -4.87 9.13
N GLY A 80 -2.07 -5.13 10.09
CA GLY A 80 -1.81 -4.26 11.23
C GLY A 80 -0.49 -4.65 11.88
N ASN A 81 -0.16 -4.05 13.03
CA ASN A 81 1.02 -4.46 13.77
C ASN A 81 0.76 -4.53 15.28
N ILE A 82 1.48 -5.45 15.93
CA ILE A 82 1.44 -5.62 17.38
C ILE A 82 2.27 -4.50 18.01
N PRO A 83 1.79 -3.83 19.07
CA PRO A 83 2.57 -2.84 19.80
C PRO A 83 3.92 -3.37 20.28
N VAL A 84 4.90 -2.47 20.38
CA VAL A 84 6.16 -2.74 21.08
C VAL A 84 6.00 -2.45 22.58
N GLN A 85 6.98 -2.84 23.40
CA GLN A 85 6.93 -2.60 24.85
C GLN A 85 7.16 -1.11 25.19
N ASP A 86 6.72 -0.67 26.38
CA ASP A 86 6.68 0.75 26.80
C ASP A 86 8.02 1.51 26.71
N SER A 87 9.16 0.82 26.84
CA SER A 87 10.50 1.41 26.72
C SER A 87 11.11 1.30 25.32
N GLU A 88 10.46 0.58 24.41
CA GLU A 88 10.92 0.34 23.05
C GLU A 88 10.47 1.44 22.09
N THR A 89 11.17 1.55 20.96
CA THR A 89 10.79 2.46 19.88
C THR A 89 10.51 1.73 18.59
N ARG A 90 9.47 2.14 17.88
CA ARG A 90 9.13 1.63 16.55
C ARG A 90 8.47 2.70 15.70
N ALA A 91 9.00 2.88 14.51
CA ALA A 91 8.41 3.67 13.44
C ALA A 91 8.46 2.86 12.14
N SER A 92 7.86 3.39 11.07
CA SER A 92 7.96 2.75 9.77
C SER A 92 8.00 3.76 8.63
N PHE A 93 8.60 3.34 7.53
CA PHE A 93 8.59 4.04 6.27
C PHE A 93 7.90 3.17 5.23
N THR A 94 6.93 3.70 4.52
CA THR A 94 6.15 2.95 3.53
C THR A 94 6.30 3.54 2.16
N GLN A 95 6.25 2.68 1.14
CA GLN A 95 6.23 3.08 -0.26
C GLN A 95 5.09 2.36 -0.99
N TYR A 96 4.34 3.10 -1.79
CA TYR A 96 3.12 2.62 -2.43
C TYR A 96 2.79 3.43 -3.68
N THR A 97 1.87 2.92 -4.49
CA THR A 97 1.30 3.67 -5.61
C THR A 97 -0.22 3.59 -5.53
N ALA A 98 -0.88 4.74 -5.52
CA ALA A 98 -2.34 4.81 -5.52
C ALA A 98 -2.91 4.24 -6.83
N GLY A 99 -3.91 3.36 -6.74
CA GLY A 99 -4.55 2.76 -7.92
C GLY A 99 -5.25 3.79 -8.81
N ALA A 100 -5.65 4.94 -8.23
CA ALA A 100 -6.23 6.05 -8.97
C ALA A 100 -5.27 6.66 -10.00
N MET A 101 -3.96 6.60 -9.76
CA MET A 101 -2.96 7.14 -10.68
C MET A 101 -2.94 6.36 -12.00
N PHE A 102 -3.06 5.03 -11.94
CA PHE A 102 -3.18 4.20 -13.15
C PHE A 102 -4.47 4.50 -13.89
N ARG A 103 -5.61 4.55 -13.17
CA ARG A 103 -6.90 4.91 -13.79
C ARG A 103 -6.87 6.28 -14.44
N TYR A 104 -6.14 7.24 -13.87
CA TYR A 104 -6.02 8.58 -14.44
C TYR A 104 -5.28 8.55 -15.78
N VAL A 105 -4.19 7.78 -15.86
CA VAL A 105 -3.43 7.58 -17.10
C VAL A 105 -4.24 6.81 -18.13
N ASP A 106 -4.88 5.69 -17.75
CA ASP A 106 -5.74 4.89 -18.63
C ASP A 106 -6.87 5.74 -19.23
N ASN A 107 -7.39 6.72 -18.48
CA ASN A 107 -8.45 7.64 -18.91
C ASN A 107 -7.94 8.88 -19.68
N ASP A 108 -6.77 8.81 -20.32
CA ASP A 108 -6.17 9.92 -21.08
C ASP A 108 -5.95 11.17 -20.20
N PHE A 109 -5.26 10.94 -19.08
CA PHE A 109 -4.92 11.95 -18.07
C PHE A 109 -6.17 12.69 -17.56
N GLY A 110 -7.17 11.92 -17.14
CA GLY A 110 -8.44 12.45 -16.67
C GLY A 110 -9.14 11.53 -15.67
N THR A 111 -10.08 12.11 -14.95
CA THR A 111 -11.07 11.33 -14.21
C THR A 111 -11.98 10.58 -15.19
N GLU A 112 -12.56 9.47 -14.76
CA GLU A 112 -13.53 8.72 -15.57
C GLU A 112 -14.72 9.60 -16.01
N LYS A 113 -15.15 10.53 -15.14
CA LYS A 113 -16.17 11.54 -15.48
C LYS A 113 -15.73 12.42 -16.65
N GLN A 114 -14.47 12.87 -16.66
CA GLN A 114 -13.92 13.65 -17.77
C GLN A 114 -13.81 12.82 -19.04
N LEU A 115 -13.38 11.55 -18.96
CA LEU A 115 -13.34 10.66 -20.12
C LEU A 115 -14.73 10.46 -20.73
N LYS A 116 -15.74 10.15 -19.91
CA LYS A 116 -17.13 9.96 -20.36
C LYS A 116 -17.69 11.20 -21.07
N ARG A 117 -17.31 12.39 -20.60
CA ARG A 117 -17.67 13.66 -21.23
C ARG A 117 -16.92 13.90 -22.55
N LYS A 118 -15.61 13.59 -22.60
CA LYS A 118 -14.77 13.76 -23.80
C LYS A 118 -15.12 12.76 -24.91
N SER A 119 -15.35 11.49 -24.58
CA SER A 119 -15.66 10.43 -25.54
C SER A 119 -16.47 9.30 -24.90
N LYS A 120 -17.77 9.22 -25.26
CA LYS A 120 -18.64 8.12 -24.84
C LYS A 120 -18.18 6.77 -25.41
N ALA A 121 -17.59 6.77 -26.60
CA ALA A 121 -17.08 5.56 -27.25
C ALA A 121 -15.89 4.96 -26.48
N LYS A 122 -14.87 5.76 -26.18
CA LYS A 122 -13.72 5.31 -25.37
C LYS A 122 -14.15 4.86 -23.97
N TYR A 123 -15.09 5.60 -23.35
CA TYR A 123 -15.63 5.19 -22.06
C TYR A 123 -16.30 3.81 -22.09
N ARG A 124 -17.12 3.51 -23.12
CA ARG A 124 -17.74 2.18 -23.27
C ARG A 124 -16.70 1.08 -23.46
N GLN A 125 -15.73 1.30 -24.35
CA GLN A 125 -14.61 0.38 -24.56
C GLN A 125 -13.88 0.07 -23.24
N MET A 126 -13.52 1.10 -22.46
CA MET A 126 -12.86 0.89 -21.16
C MET A 126 -13.73 0.18 -20.12
N VAL A 127 -15.07 0.28 -20.22
CA VAL A 127 -15.98 -0.47 -19.34
C VAL A 127 -16.02 -1.94 -19.74
N GLU A 128 -16.04 -2.24 -21.04
CA GLU A 128 -15.97 -3.60 -21.57
C GLU A 128 -14.63 -4.27 -21.20
N GLU A 129 -13.51 -3.58 -21.38
CA GLU A 129 -12.18 -4.07 -20.99
C GLU A 129 -12.04 -4.35 -19.48
N LYS A 130 -12.78 -3.62 -18.63
CA LYS A 130 -12.78 -3.88 -17.18
C LYS A 130 -13.45 -5.22 -16.84
N ALA A 131 -14.42 -5.67 -17.64
CA ALA A 131 -15.14 -6.92 -17.37
C ALA A 131 -14.23 -8.14 -17.52
N THR A 132 -13.29 -8.09 -18.48
CA THR A 132 -12.38 -9.19 -18.80
C THR A 132 -10.98 -9.00 -18.21
N ARG A 133 -10.77 -7.99 -17.34
CA ARG A 133 -9.43 -7.58 -16.87
C ARG A 133 -8.71 -8.63 -16.00
N TRP A 134 -9.45 -9.65 -15.53
CA TRP A 134 -8.98 -10.67 -14.61
C TRP A 134 -9.18 -12.10 -15.15
N GLU A 135 -9.60 -12.22 -16.41
CA GLU A 135 -9.61 -13.48 -17.16
C GLU A 135 -8.23 -13.72 -17.79
#